data_AF-A0A957DQG7-F1
#
_entry.id   AF-A0A957DQG7-F1
#
_cell.length_a   1.000
_cell.length_b   1.000
_cell.length_c   1.000
_cell.angle_alpha   90.00
_cell.angle_beta   90.00
_cell.angle_gamma   90.00
#
_symmetry.space_group_name_H-M   'P 1'
#
loop_
_entity.id
_entity.type
_entity.pdbx_description
1 polymer ?
#
loop_
_entity_poly.entity_id
_entity_poly.type
_entity_poly.pdbx_seq_one_letter_code
_entity_poly.pdbx_strand_id
1 'polypeptide(L)'
;TLAPGNVKGKTPSEAIEAWVKKYWNGYDSRISKRESNPPGTIPDPMINTIIGNRLTHLTDNDLENIKYAHRISMSAENILGLLLEEFLALELEKFGWHCAWGETIKSVDFCHEDGRLLQVKNRSNSENSSSSRVREGTVITKWFRVNANNGSYKWDELNKIYNTAVFSEQSFRRFVIQVIQANPGALAVEDSNPW
;
A
#
# COMPACT_ATOMS: atom_id res chain seq x y z
N THR A 1 18.29 -18.11 3.90
CA THR A 1 17.16 -18.69 4.66
C THR A 1 15.88 -18.34 3.94
N LEU A 2 15.03 -19.32 3.61
CA LEU A 2 13.75 -19.09 2.90
C LEU A 2 12.82 -18.22 3.76
N ALA A 3 12.08 -17.30 3.14
CA ALA A 3 11.11 -16.47 3.87
C ALA A 3 10.00 -17.37 4.47
N PRO A 4 9.62 -17.18 5.74
CA PRO A 4 8.57 -17.98 6.35
C PRO A 4 7.22 -17.72 5.66
N GLY A 5 6.57 -18.78 5.19
CA GLY A 5 5.20 -18.71 4.67
C GLY A 5 4.23 -18.24 5.76
N ASN A 6 3.22 -17.46 5.37
CA ASN A 6 2.24 -16.90 6.30
C ASN A 6 0.93 -17.72 6.33
N VAL A 7 1.06 -19.03 6.13
CA VAL A 7 -0.05 -19.97 5.95
C VAL A 7 0.14 -21.15 6.89
N LYS A 8 -0.93 -21.57 7.56
CA LYS A 8 -0.94 -22.69 8.51
C LYS A 8 -1.61 -23.90 7.87
N GLY A 9 -1.02 -25.08 8.03
CA GLY A 9 -1.60 -26.37 7.67
C GLY A 9 -0.92 -27.47 8.48
N LYS A 10 -1.65 -28.52 8.88
CA LYS A 10 -1.07 -29.66 9.61
C LYS A 10 -0.36 -30.62 8.66
N THR A 11 -0.73 -30.60 7.39
CA THR A 11 -0.09 -31.35 6.30
C THR A 11 0.35 -30.41 5.16
N PRO A 12 1.28 -30.84 4.28
CA PRO A 12 1.65 -30.07 3.10
C PRO A 12 0.47 -29.72 2.18
N SER A 13 -0.48 -30.66 1.98
CA SER A 13 -1.68 -30.43 1.17
C SER A 13 -2.57 -29.33 1.76
N GLU A 14 -2.83 -29.39 3.07
CA GLU A 14 -3.60 -28.36 3.76
C GLU A 14 -2.92 -26.98 3.69
N ALA A 15 -1.60 -26.95 3.80
CA ALA A 15 -0.83 -25.71 3.68
C ALA A 15 -0.91 -25.13 2.26
N ILE A 16 -0.82 -25.96 1.22
CA ILE A 16 -0.97 -25.53 -0.18
C ILE A 16 -2.39 -25.01 -0.43
N GLU A 17 -3.43 -25.73 0.01
CA GLU A 17 -4.82 -25.29 -0.15
C GLU A 17 -5.08 -23.95 0.53
N ALA A 18 -4.59 -23.79 1.77
CA ALA A 18 -4.73 -22.55 2.51
C ALA A 18 -3.96 -21.40 1.82
N TRP A 19 -2.81 -21.70 1.20
CA TRP A 19 -2.04 -20.72 0.43
C TRP A 19 -2.78 -20.29 -0.83
N VAL A 20 -3.30 -21.24 -1.61
CA VAL A 20 -4.06 -20.97 -2.84
C VAL A 20 -5.31 -20.14 -2.53
N LYS A 21 -6.05 -20.50 -1.47
CA LYS A 21 -7.21 -19.72 -1.02
C LYS A 21 -6.82 -18.30 -0.62
N LYS A 22 -5.73 -18.12 0.14
CA LYS A 22 -5.24 -16.80 0.57
C LYS A 22 -4.79 -15.95 -0.62
N TYR A 23 -4.08 -16.55 -1.57
CA TYR A 23 -3.65 -15.90 -2.80
C TYR A 23 -4.85 -15.38 -3.61
N TRP A 24 -5.80 -16.26 -3.94
CA TRP A 24 -6.97 -15.89 -4.74
C TRP A 24 -7.83 -14.84 -4.05
N ASN A 25 -8.10 -15.00 -2.75
CA ASN A 25 -8.81 -13.98 -1.98
C ASN A 25 -8.10 -12.62 -2.04
N GLY A 26 -6.77 -12.60 -1.92
CA GLY A 26 -5.99 -11.38 -2.05
C GLY A 26 -6.07 -10.76 -3.44
N TYR A 27 -5.96 -11.58 -4.50
CA TYR A 27 -6.04 -11.13 -5.88
C TYR A 27 -7.43 -10.59 -6.23
N ASP A 28 -8.49 -11.28 -5.81
CA ASP A 28 -9.87 -10.87 -6.09
C ASP A 28 -10.32 -9.67 -5.25
N SER A 29 -9.68 -9.44 -4.10
CA SER A 29 -9.89 -8.26 -3.25
C SER A 29 -8.85 -7.15 -3.46
N ARG A 30 -8.14 -7.14 -4.60
CA ARG A 30 -7.25 -6.02 -4.96
C ARG A 30 -8.01 -4.70 -5.06
N ILE A 31 -7.29 -3.59 -4.89
CA ILE A 31 -7.91 -2.27 -4.70
C ILE A 31 -8.75 -1.83 -5.90
N SER A 32 -8.43 -2.26 -7.12
CA SER A 32 -9.27 -1.99 -8.30
C SER A 32 -10.64 -2.67 -8.29
N LYS A 33 -10.85 -3.70 -7.47
CA LYS A 33 -12.09 -4.49 -7.43
C LYS A 33 -12.88 -4.35 -6.14
N ARG A 34 -12.20 -4.15 -5.00
CA ARG A 34 -12.88 -4.14 -3.70
C ARG A 34 -13.49 -2.78 -3.38
N GLU A 35 -14.49 -2.81 -2.51
CA GLU A 35 -14.94 -1.61 -1.78
C GLU A 35 -14.17 -1.52 -0.46
N SER A 36 -13.66 -0.34 -0.15
CA SER A 36 -13.01 -0.07 1.13
C SER A 36 -14.06 0.27 2.18
N ASN A 37 -13.80 -0.10 3.43
CA ASN A 37 -14.64 0.31 4.55
C ASN A 37 -14.22 1.70 5.05
N PRO A 38 -15.18 2.53 5.51
CA PRO A 38 -14.86 3.76 6.20
C PRO A 38 -14.00 3.51 7.45
N PRO A 39 -13.21 4.50 7.91
CA PRO A 39 -12.42 4.33 9.13
C PRO A 39 -13.31 4.07 10.34
N GLY A 40 -13.18 2.88 10.94
CA GLY A 40 -13.96 2.49 12.14
C GLY A 40 -13.52 3.17 13.44
N THR A 41 -12.54 4.07 13.39
CA THR A 41 -12.02 4.79 14.56
C THR A 41 -12.73 6.11 14.76
N ILE A 42 -13.01 6.45 16.02
CA ILE A 42 -13.52 7.77 16.41
C ILE A 42 -12.34 8.72 16.57
N PRO A 43 -12.36 9.93 15.98
CA PRO A 43 -11.32 10.94 16.19
C PRO A 43 -11.16 11.34 17.66
N ASP A 44 -9.93 11.56 18.11
CA ASP A 44 -9.66 12.09 19.44
C ASP A 44 -9.97 13.60 19.47
N PRO A 45 -10.94 14.06 20.29
CA PRO A 45 -11.30 15.47 20.37
C PRO A 45 -10.13 16.37 20.82
N MET A 46 -9.12 15.82 21.49
CA MET A 46 -7.94 16.56 21.92
C MET A 46 -7.14 17.12 20.72
N ILE A 47 -7.21 16.49 19.55
CA ILE A 47 -6.56 17.01 18.33
C ILE A 47 -7.12 18.37 17.93
N ASN A 48 -8.46 18.54 17.97
CA ASN A 48 -9.09 19.82 17.70
C ASN A 48 -8.69 20.86 18.76
N THR A 49 -8.64 20.48 20.04
CA THR A 49 -8.17 21.35 21.12
C THR A 49 -6.74 21.84 20.85
N ILE A 50 -5.81 20.95 20.49
CA ILE A 50 -4.41 21.31 20.21
C ILE A 50 -4.34 22.29 19.02
N ILE A 51 -5.01 21.97 17.91
CA ILE A 51 -4.97 22.77 16.69
C ILE A 51 -5.62 24.15 16.92
N GLY A 52 -6.82 24.19 17.50
CA GLY A 52 -7.55 25.43 17.76
C GLY A 52 -6.84 26.37 18.73
N ASN A 53 -6.17 25.82 19.76
CA ASN A 53 -5.37 26.65 20.68
C ASN A 53 -4.09 27.18 20.03
N ARG A 54 -3.50 26.45 19.07
CA ARG A 54 -2.32 26.94 18.34
C ARG A 54 -2.69 27.94 17.24
N LEU A 55 -3.80 27.71 16.56
CA LEU A 55 -4.28 28.49 15.43
C LEU A 55 -5.62 29.14 15.79
N THR A 56 -5.54 30.17 16.65
CA THR A 56 -6.70 30.84 17.26
C THR A 56 -7.64 31.57 16.30
N HIS A 57 -7.28 31.66 15.02
CA HIS A 57 -8.12 32.24 13.97
C HIS A 57 -9.04 31.21 13.31
N LEU A 58 -8.84 29.91 13.55
CA LEU A 58 -9.71 28.86 13.02
C LEU A 58 -11.03 28.85 13.77
N THR A 59 -12.12 28.73 13.03
CA THR A 59 -13.46 28.52 13.58
C THR A 59 -13.68 27.04 13.93
N ASP A 60 -14.72 26.74 14.71
CA ASP A 60 -15.14 25.36 14.96
C ASP A 60 -15.44 24.59 13.65
N ASN A 61 -16.00 25.29 12.66
CA ASN A 61 -16.25 24.71 11.34
C ASN A 61 -14.95 24.38 10.58
N ASP A 62 -13.91 25.21 10.71
CA ASP A 62 -12.60 24.91 10.12
C ASP A 62 -11.98 23.67 10.77
N LEU A 63 -12.09 23.56 12.10
CA LEU A 63 -11.60 22.39 12.84
C LEU A 63 -12.34 21.10 12.44
N GLU A 64 -13.65 21.18 12.23
CA GLU A 64 -14.44 20.06 11.72
C GLU A 64 -14.04 19.67 10.29
N ASN A 65 -13.83 20.64 9.40
CA ASN A 65 -13.33 20.38 8.04
C ASN A 65 -11.94 19.74 8.08
N ILE A 66 -11.03 20.23 8.92
CA ILE A 66 -9.69 19.64 9.09
C ILE A 66 -9.81 18.18 9.55
N LYS A 67 -10.72 17.87 10.48
CA LYS A 67 -10.97 16.51 10.94
C LYS A 67 -11.41 15.59 9.79
N TYR A 68 -12.39 15.98 8.99
CA TYR A 68 -12.84 15.18 7.85
C TYR A 68 -11.75 15.05 6.77
N ALA A 69 -11.05 16.14 6.45
CA ALA A 69 -9.95 16.15 5.49
C ALA A 69 -8.81 15.23 5.93
N HIS A 70 -8.47 15.23 7.21
CA HIS A 70 -7.46 14.33 7.76
C HIS A 70 -7.88 12.88 7.63
N ARG A 71 -9.14 12.54 7.95
CA ARG A 71 -9.66 11.17 7.85
C ARG A 71 -9.66 10.63 6.43
N ILE A 72 -10.17 11.40 5.48
CA ILE A 72 -10.16 11.00 4.07
C ILE A 72 -8.73 10.91 3.52
N SER A 73 -7.83 11.80 3.97
CA SER A 73 -6.40 11.74 3.61
C SER A 73 -5.73 10.47 4.14
N MET A 74 -6.01 10.05 5.38
CA MET A 74 -5.51 8.79 5.92
C MET A 74 -6.03 7.58 5.11
N SER A 75 -7.32 7.58 4.74
CA SER A 75 -7.88 6.54 3.87
C SER A 75 -7.17 6.51 2.51
N ALA A 76 -6.95 7.68 1.90
CA ALA A 76 -6.23 7.82 0.63
C ALA A 76 -4.78 7.33 0.73
N GLU A 77 -4.07 7.66 1.81
CA GLU A 77 -2.70 7.19 2.07
C GLU A 77 -2.63 5.67 2.22
N ASN A 78 -3.62 5.06 2.89
CA ASN A 78 -3.70 3.61 3.06
C ASN A 78 -3.88 2.90 1.71
N ILE A 79 -4.79 3.39 0.86
CA ILE A 79 -5.03 2.76 -0.45
C ILE A 79 -3.92 3.06 -1.46
N LEU A 80 -3.16 4.14 -1.28
CA LEU A 80 -2.05 4.51 -2.16
C LEU A 80 -0.96 3.42 -2.21
N GLY A 81 -0.69 2.75 -1.08
CA GLY A 81 0.21 1.60 -1.05
C GLY A 81 -0.29 0.43 -1.90
N LEU A 82 -1.58 0.12 -1.78
CA LEU A 82 -2.22 -0.97 -2.51
C LEU A 82 -2.33 -0.68 -4.02
N LEU A 83 -2.59 0.57 -4.38
CA LEU A 83 -2.56 1.02 -5.77
C LEU A 83 -1.16 0.87 -6.37
N LEU A 84 -0.12 1.18 -5.60
CA LEU A 84 1.26 1.01 -6.04
C LEU A 84 1.61 -0.47 -6.24
N GLU A 85 1.21 -1.34 -5.32
CA GLU A 85 1.38 -2.79 -5.46
C GLU A 85 0.66 -3.32 -6.70
N GLU A 86 -0.60 -2.93 -6.93
CA GLU A 86 -1.36 -3.39 -8.09
C GLU A 86 -0.77 -2.88 -9.42
N PHE A 87 -0.36 -1.61 -9.48
CA PHE A 87 0.33 -1.07 -10.66
C PHE A 87 1.61 -1.86 -10.98
N LEU A 88 2.42 -2.12 -9.96
CA LEU A 88 3.65 -2.88 -10.11
C LEU A 88 3.39 -4.35 -10.47
N ALA A 89 2.31 -4.95 -9.98
CA ALA A 89 1.94 -6.32 -10.35
C ALA A 89 1.69 -6.45 -11.85
N LEU A 90 1.04 -5.46 -12.47
CA LEU A 90 0.82 -5.44 -13.91
C LEU A 90 2.11 -5.21 -14.71
N GLU A 91 2.94 -4.26 -14.28
CA GLU A 91 4.13 -3.88 -15.05
C GLU A 91 5.33 -4.81 -14.85
N LEU A 92 5.47 -5.44 -13.68
CA LEU A 92 6.58 -6.35 -13.36
C LEU A 92 6.34 -7.80 -13.80
N GLU A 93 5.09 -8.18 -14.11
CA GLU A 93 4.75 -9.55 -14.54
C GLU A 93 5.58 -10.02 -15.74
N LYS A 94 5.71 -9.18 -16.76
CA LYS A 94 6.51 -9.46 -17.97
C LYS A 94 8.01 -9.62 -17.70
N PHE A 95 8.46 -9.27 -16.49
CA PHE A 95 9.84 -9.41 -16.04
C PHE A 95 9.97 -10.54 -15.00
N GLY A 96 9.02 -11.48 -14.93
CA GLY A 96 9.10 -12.67 -14.09
C GLY A 96 8.79 -12.43 -12.60
N TRP A 97 8.18 -11.29 -12.26
CA TRP A 97 7.71 -11.03 -10.89
C TRP A 97 6.24 -11.35 -10.74
N HIS A 98 5.90 -11.92 -9.59
CA HIS A 98 4.53 -12.18 -9.20
C HIS A 98 4.25 -11.54 -7.84
N CYS A 99 3.12 -10.84 -7.73
CA CYS A 99 2.70 -10.26 -6.46
C CYS A 99 2.28 -11.39 -5.49
N ALA A 100 2.75 -11.30 -4.25
CA ALA A 100 2.42 -12.22 -3.16
C ALA A 100 1.05 -11.87 -2.55
N TRP A 101 0.01 -11.87 -3.40
CA TRP A 101 -1.35 -11.46 -3.05
C TRP A 101 -1.83 -12.05 -1.73
N GLY A 102 -2.53 -11.23 -0.94
CA GLY A 102 -3.10 -11.63 0.33
C GLY A 102 -2.06 -11.85 1.44
N GLU A 103 -0.84 -11.33 1.31
CA GLU A 103 0.27 -11.56 2.27
C GLU A 103 0.59 -13.05 2.43
N THR A 104 0.65 -13.77 1.31
CA THR A 104 0.96 -15.20 1.25
C THR A 104 2.39 -15.51 1.69
N ILE A 105 3.31 -14.57 1.46
CA ILE A 105 4.69 -14.58 1.93
C ILE A 105 4.86 -13.42 2.91
N LYS A 106 5.38 -13.70 4.12
CA LYS A 106 5.50 -12.69 5.17
C LYS A 106 6.49 -11.60 4.76
N SER A 107 6.06 -10.34 4.84
CA SER A 107 6.89 -9.15 4.60
C SER A 107 7.51 -9.06 3.19
N VAL A 108 6.92 -9.76 2.23
CA VAL A 108 7.30 -9.75 0.81
C VAL A 108 6.07 -9.40 0.00
N ASP A 109 6.22 -8.45 -0.93
CA ASP A 109 5.13 -8.01 -1.81
C ASP A 109 5.24 -8.67 -3.19
N PHE A 110 6.46 -8.98 -3.64
CA PHE A 110 6.70 -9.69 -4.91
C PHE A 110 7.77 -10.77 -4.78
N CYS A 111 7.57 -11.88 -5.48
CA CYS A 111 8.57 -12.91 -5.71
C CYS A 111 8.92 -13.00 -7.19
N HIS A 112 10.19 -13.19 -7.51
CA HIS A 112 10.64 -13.44 -8.88
C HIS A 112 10.80 -14.95 -9.10
N GLU A 113 10.66 -15.42 -10.33
CA GLU A 113 10.83 -16.83 -10.74
C GLU A 113 12.20 -17.43 -10.34
N ASP A 114 13.21 -16.58 -10.17
CA ASP A 114 14.58 -16.96 -9.76
C ASP A 114 14.79 -16.96 -8.23
N GLY A 115 13.73 -16.72 -7.46
CA GLY A 115 13.76 -16.72 -6.00
C GLY A 115 14.10 -15.38 -5.35
N ARG A 116 14.33 -14.30 -6.12
CA ARG A 116 14.45 -12.94 -5.54
C ARG A 116 13.12 -12.51 -4.89
N LEU A 117 13.23 -11.76 -3.81
CA LEU A 117 12.10 -11.26 -3.03
C LEU A 117 12.18 -9.74 -2.97
N LEU A 118 11.05 -9.07 -3.17
CA LEU A 118 10.94 -7.62 -3.19
C LEU A 118 9.84 -7.16 -2.22
N GLN A 119 10.18 -6.17 -1.42
CA GLN A 119 9.26 -5.39 -0.61
C GLN A 119 9.20 -3.97 -1.18
N VAL A 120 7.99 -3.49 -1.44
CA VAL A 120 7.68 -2.18 -1.98
C VAL A 120 7.17 -1.28 -0.86
N LYS A 121 7.58 -0.01 -0.90
CA LYS A 121 7.05 1.04 -0.02
C LYS A 121 6.68 2.27 -0.83
N ASN A 122 5.65 2.97 -0.40
CA ASN A 122 5.31 4.25 -1.03
C ASN A 122 6.35 5.33 -0.71
N ARG A 123 6.85 5.39 0.53
CA ARG A 123 7.91 6.32 0.96
C ARG A 123 9.08 5.61 1.63
N SER A 124 10.26 6.22 1.55
CA SER A 124 11.49 5.68 2.15
C SER A 124 11.43 5.55 3.68
N ASN A 125 10.64 6.40 4.35
CA ASN A 125 10.46 6.44 5.80
C ASN A 125 9.18 5.72 6.30
N SER A 126 8.49 4.97 5.44
CA SER A 126 7.28 4.20 5.80
C SER A 126 7.56 2.97 6.68
N GLU A 127 8.64 2.99 7.46
CA GLU A 127 9.03 1.89 8.35
C GLU A 127 9.04 2.35 9.80
N ASN A 128 8.22 1.69 10.60
CA ASN A 128 8.37 1.70 12.05
C ASN A 128 9.46 0.69 12.46
N SER A 129 10.03 0.87 13.66
CA SER A 129 11.12 0.06 14.21
C SER A 129 10.79 -1.43 14.43
N SER A 130 9.53 -1.83 14.29
CA SER A 130 9.09 -3.23 14.28
C SER A 130 9.24 -3.89 12.90
N SER A 131 9.04 -3.13 11.81
CA SER A 131 9.20 -3.63 10.42
C SER A 131 10.66 -3.85 10.01
N SER A 132 11.61 -3.12 10.61
CA SER A 132 13.03 -3.28 10.32
C SER A 132 13.64 -4.57 10.87
N ARG A 133 13.13 -5.07 12.00
CA ARG A 133 13.62 -6.29 12.67
C ARG A 133 13.37 -7.58 11.90
N VAL A 134 12.42 -7.61 10.97
CA VAL A 134 12.18 -8.78 10.11
C VAL A 134 13.34 -9.01 9.13
N ARG A 135 14.20 -7.99 8.91
CA ARG A 135 15.20 -8.02 7.84
C ARG A 135 16.60 -8.47 8.25
N GLU A 136 16.95 -8.43 9.54
CA GLU A 136 18.24 -8.95 10.01
C GLU A 136 18.32 -10.45 9.68
N GLY A 137 19.09 -10.78 8.64
CA GLY A 137 19.28 -12.16 8.16
C GLY A 137 18.41 -12.62 6.97
N THR A 138 17.66 -11.72 6.30
CA THR A 138 16.84 -12.07 5.11
C THR A 138 17.37 -11.46 3.82
N VAL A 139 17.08 -12.09 2.67
CA VAL A 139 17.50 -11.66 1.31
C VAL A 139 16.45 -10.77 0.62
N ILE A 140 15.52 -10.17 1.37
CA ILE A 140 14.42 -9.38 0.81
C ILE A 140 14.94 -8.00 0.40
N THR A 141 14.87 -7.70 -0.90
CA THR A 141 15.23 -6.38 -1.43
C THR A 141 14.12 -5.39 -1.14
N LYS A 142 14.47 -4.16 -0.76
CA LYS A 142 13.51 -3.07 -0.54
C LYS A 142 13.62 -2.06 -1.68
N TRP A 143 12.48 -1.70 -2.26
CA TRP A 143 12.34 -0.56 -3.16
C TRP A 143 11.26 0.39 -2.62
N PHE A 144 11.40 1.69 -2.88
CA PHE A 144 10.40 2.67 -2.47
C PHE A 144 10.14 3.69 -3.56
N ARG A 145 8.91 4.17 -3.71
CA ARG A 145 8.54 5.11 -4.77
C ARG A 145 9.10 6.52 -4.55
N VAL A 146 8.94 7.08 -3.35
CA VAL A 146 9.30 8.47 -3.01
C VAL A 146 10.34 8.53 -1.89
N ASN A 147 11.42 9.29 -2.09
CA ASN A 147 12.35 9.63 -1.02
C ASN A 147 11.75 10.72 -0.13
N ALA A 148 11.55 10.42 1.15
CA ALA A 148 10.88 11.32 2.08
C ALA A 148 11.66 12.62 2.38
N ASN A 149 12.97 12.64 2.18
CA ASN A 149 13.82 13.79 2.53
C ASN A 149 13.92 14.82 1.40
N ASN A 150 13.80 14.40 0.15
CA ASN A 150 13.99 15.28 -1.02
C ASN A 150 12.87 15.20 -2.06
N GLY A 151 11.86 14.35 -1.85
CA GLY A 151 10.71 14.20 -2.75
C GLY A 151 11.00 13.51 -4.09
N SER A 152 12.23 13.05 -4.32
CA SER A 152 12.59 12.38 -5.59
C SER A 152 11.90 11.03 -5.74
N TYR A 153 11.51 10.71 -6.98
CA TYR A 153 10.96 9.41 -7.35
C TYR A 153 12.06 8.41 -7.70
N LYS A 154 11.81 7.11 -7.49
CA LYS A 154 12.78 6.03 -7.74
C LYS A 154 12.45 5.10 -8.91
N TRP A 155 11.54 5.53 -9.77
CA TRP A 155 11.14 4.76 -10.96
C TRP A 155 12.32 4.40 -11.88
N ASP A 156 13.30 5.30 -12.00
CA ASP A 156 14.51 5.10 -12.80
C ASP A 156 15.33 3.87 -12.42
N GLU A 157 15.27 3.45 -11.14
CA GLU A 157 15.96 2.25 -10.68
C GLU A 157 15.37 1.00 -11.37
N LEU A 158 14.05 0.89 -11.44
CA LEU A 158 13.35 -0.21 -12.13
C LEU A 158 13.57 -0.14 -13.65
N ASN A 159 13.49 1.07 -14.23
CA ASN A 159 13.72 1.29 -15.66
C ASN A 159 15.13 0.84 -16.10
N LYS A 160 16.16 1.16 -15.31
CA LYS A 160 17.54 0.71 -15.58
C LYS A 160 17.69 -0.79 -15.46
N ILE A 161 17.10 -1.41 -14.44
CA ILE A 161 17.20 -2.85 -14.21
C ILE A 161 16.58 -3.64 -15.38
N TYR A 162 15.42 -3.21 -15.87
CA TYR A 162 14.67 -3.94 -16.90
C TYR A 162 14.80 -3.34 -18.30
N ASN A 163 15.71 -2.38 -18.49
CA ASN A 163 15.95 -1.65 -19.74
C ASN A 163 14.63 -1.19 -20.41
N THR A 164 13.83 -0.43 -19.66
CA THR A 164 12.49 0.01 -20.06
C THR A 164 12.23 1.46 -19.65
N ALA A 165 11.09 2.02 -20.07
CA ALA A 165 10.62 3.35 -19.69
C ALA A 165 9.18 3.35 -19.16
N VAL A 166 8.59 2.17 -18.92
CA VAL A 166 7.19 2.04 -18.49
C VAL A 166 6.96 2.56 -17.08
N PHE A 167 7.96 2.44 -16.20
CA PHE A 167 7.87 2.88 -14.82
C PHE A 167 8.06 4.39 -14.76
N SER A 168 7.00 5.12 -14.44
CA SER A 168 7.06 6.56 -14.22
C SER A 168 5.92 7.01 -13.32
N GLU A 169 6.09 8.16 -12.68
CA GLU A 169 5.04 8.76 -11.88
C GLU A 169 3.81 9.09 -12.73
N GLN A 170 4.01 9.44 -14.01
CA GLN A 170 2.92 9.70 -14.94
C GLN A 170 2.14 8.44 -15.28
N SER A 171 2.81 7.30 -15.49
CA SER A 171 2.15 6.00 -15.69
C SER A 171 1.36 5.60 -14.45
N PHE A 172 1.97 5.71 -13.27
CA PHE A 172 1.31 5.40 -12.00
C PHE A 172 0.10 6.31 -11.74
N ARG A 173 0.23 7.62 -11.96
CA ARG A 173 -0.89 8.57 -11.83
C ARG A 173 -2.05 8.22 -12.77
N ARG A 174 -1.77 7.86 -14.02
CA ARG A 174 -2.80 7.42 -14.97
C ARG A 174 -3.52 6.17 -14.47
N PHE A 175 -2.78 5.18 -14.00
CA PHE A 175 -3.34 3.97 -13.41
C PHE A 175 -4.25 4.30 -12.21
N VAL A 176 -3.80 5.14 -11.27
CA VAL A 176 -4.60 5.54 -10.11
C VAL A 176 -5.90 6.22 -10.53
N ILE A 177 -5.85 7.16 -11.48
CA ILE A 177 -7.05 7.85 -11.98
C ILE A 177 -8.03 6.83 -12.59
N GLN A 178 -7.54 5.92 -13.43
CA GLN A 178 -8.37 4.90 -14.07
C GLN A 178 -9.02 3.99 -13.04
N VAL A 179 -8.28 3.54 -12.02
CA VAL A 179 -8.80 2.68 -10.96
C VAL A 179 -9.90 3.39 -10.16
N ILE A 180 -9.64 4.61 -9.69
CA ILE A 180 -10.62 5.35 -8.88
C ILE A 180 -11.86 5.73 -9.70
N GLN A 181 -11.72 6.03 -10.99
CA GLN A 181 -12.88 6.29 -11.86
C GLN A 181 -13.70 5.03 -12.13
N ALA A 182 -13.06 3.88 -12.32
CA ALA A 182 -13.74 2.62 -12.57
C ALA A 182 -14.36 2.01 -11.31
N ASN A 183 -13.72 2.21 -10.16
CA ASN A 183 -14.17 1.76 -8.85
C ASN A 183 -14.02 2.89 -7.81
N PRO A 184 -14.98 3.83 -7.74
CA PRO A 184 -14.97 4.89 -6.73
C PRO A 184 -14.98 4.34 -5.30
N GLY A 185 -15.60 3.18 -5.08
CA GLY A 185 -15.65 2.49 -3.79
C GLY A 185 -14.29 2.03 -3.26
N ALA A 186 -13.23 2.07 -4.08
CA ALA A 186 -11.86 1.85 -3.63
C ALA A 186 -11.44 2.85 -2.53
N LEU A 187 -11.96 4.08 -2.56
CA LEU A 187 -11.79 5.06 -1.49
C LEU A 187 -13.11 5.22 -0.73
N ALA A 188 -13.13 4.74 0.52
CA ALA A 188 -14.30 4.93 1.37
C ALA A 188 -14.44 6.40 1.79
N VAL A 189 -15.63 6.95 1.56
CA VAL A 189 -16.05 8.26 2.07
C VAL A 189 -17.14 8.02 3.12
N GLU A 190 -17.02 8.66 4.28
CA GLU A 190 -18.01 8.54 5.35
C GLU A 190 -19.30 9.28 4.97
N ASP A 191 -20.46 8.73 5.32
CA ASP A 191 -21.76 9.38 5.04
C ASP A 191 -21.89 10.77 5.70
N SER A 192 -21.17 11.00 6.79
CA SER A 192 -21.11 12.29 7.50
C SER A 192 -20.08 13.27 6.91
N ASN A 193 -19.30 12.83 5.91
CA ASN A 193 -18.34 13.70 5.25
C ASN A 193 -19.10 14.79 4.47
N PRO A 194 -18.78 16.08 4.65
CA PRO A 194 -19.51 17.17 4.01
C PRO A 194 -19.20 17.36 2.51
N TRP A 195 -18.31 16.54 1.92
CA TRP A 195 -17.87 16.64 0.52
C TRP A 195 -18.26 15.43 -0.33
#